data_AF-A0A661A4S7-F1
#
_entry.id   AF-A0A661A4S7-F1
#
_cell.length_a   1.000
_cell.length_b   1.000
_cell.length_c   1.000
_cell.angle_alpha   90.00
_cell.angle_beta   90.00
_cell.angle_gamma   90.00
#
_symmetry.space_group_name_H-M   'P 1'
#
loop_
_entity.id
_entity.type
_entity.pdbx_description
1 polymer ?
#
loop_
_entity_poly.entity_id
_entity_poly.type
_entity_poly.pdbx_seq_one_letter_code
_entity_poly.pdbx_strand_id
1 'polypeptide(L)'
;MRIDLLTLFPDQCRAALQGGVVGRALDRGDVRCVVTDLRHFAGDRHGTMDDSPYGGGAGMVLRPEPAVAAVESVRIGQSPVVLTSPAGRRFDQEQADRWAEHLSADGQLILLCGRYKGFDERVRDLVVTDEVSIGDYVLSGGELAALVVLDAVVRRIDGV
;
A
#
# COMPACT_ATOMS: atom_id res chain seq x y z
N MET A 1 -9.45 14.04 -1.73
CA MET A 1 -8.96 12.70 -2.16
C MET A 1 -7.51 12.46 -1.72
N ARG A 2 -7.25 11.41 -0.93
CA ARG A 2 -5.89 11.10 -0.43
C ARG A 2 -5.53 9.63 -0.64
N ILE A 3 -4.31 9.37 -1.08
CA ILE A 3 -3.73 8.02 -1.18
C ILE A 3 -2.45 7.97 -0.34
N ASP A 4 -2.30 6.96 0.50
CA ASP A 4 -1.07 6.71 1.25
C ASP A 4 -0.42 5.41 0.78
N LEU A 5 0.85 5.46 0.40
CA LEU A 5 1.67 4.32 0.04
C LEU A 5 2.64 4.02 1.18
N LEU A 6 2.52 2.85 1.80
CA LEU A 6 3.42 2.41 2.87
C LEU A 6 4.34 1.31 2.35
N THR A 7 5.64 1.55 2.40
CA THR A 7 6.64 0.69 1.77
C THR A 7 7.99 0.78 2.49
N LEU A 8 8.86 -0.21 2.28
CA LEU A 8 10.29 -0.15 2.61
C LEU A 8 11.13 0.57 1.55
N PHE A 9 10.57 0.85 0.37
CA PHE A 9 11.27 1.41 -0.79
C PHE A 9 10.56 2.67 -1.32
N PRO A 10 10.49 3.73 -0.51
CA PRO A 10 9.71 4.92 -0.85
C PRO A 10 10.19 5.61 -2.14
N ASP A 11 11.49 5.61 -2.41
CA ASP A 11 12.05 6.29 -3.59
C ASP A 11 11.65 5.61 -4.91
N GLN A 12 11.47 4.29 -4.91
CA GLN A 12 10.95 3.55 -6.07
C GLN A 12 9.52 4.03 -6.40
N CYS A 13 8.67 4.15 -5.39
CA CYS A 13 7.31 4.65 -5.56
C CYS A 13 7.30 6.11 -5.99
N ARG A 14 8.08 6.98 -5.32
CA ARG A 14 8.15 8.41 -5.67
C ARG A 14 8.58 8.62 -7.11
N ALA A 15 9.60 7.90 -7.58
CA ALA A 15 10.08 8.01 -8.95
C ALA A 15 8.98 7.65 -9.98
N ALA A 16 8.19 6.62 -9.72
CA ALA A 16 7.08 6.22 -10.60
C ALA A 16 5.94 7.25 -10.67
N LEU A 17 5.81 8.11 -9.65
CA LEU A 17 4.74 9.11 -9.54
C LEU A 17 5.08 10.47 -10.16
N GLN A 18 6.30 10.68 -10.67
CA GLN A 18 6.76 11.99 -11.18
C GLN A 18 6.25 12.37 -12.57
N GLY A 19 5.48 11.52 -13.26
CA GLY A 19 5.10 11.77 -14.65
C GLY A 19 3.78 11.14 -15.06
N GLY A 20 3.42 11.33 -16.33
CA GLY A 20 2.20 10.77 -16.91
C GLY A 20 0.92 11.47 -16.42
N VAL A 21 -0.20 10.75 -16.51
CA VAL A 21 -1.52 11.24 -16.07
C VAL A 21 -1.56 11.42 -14.56
N VAL A 22 -1.09 10.41 -13.81
CA VAL A 22 -1.02 10.44 -12.35
C VAL A 22 -0.15 11.59 -11.85
N GLY A 23 1.07 11.75 -12.38
CA GLY A 23 1.96 12.84 -11.97
C GLY A 23 1.31 14.22 -12.16
N ARG A 24 0.65 14.45 -13.30
CA ARG A 24 -0.10 15.71 -13.52
C ARG A 24 -1.25 15.89 -12.54
N ALA A 25 -1.98 14.83 -12.18
CA ALA A 25 -3.05 14.89 -11.20
C ALA A 25 -2.52 15.25 -9.80
N LEU A 26 -1.35 14.73 -9.42
CA LEU A 26 -0.66 15.09 -8.18
C LEU A 26 -0.20 16.55 -8.21
N ASP A 27 0.38 17.02 -9.32
CA ASP A 27 0.87 18.40 -9.47
C ASP A 27 -0.25 19.43 -9.41
N ARG A 28 -1.43 19.11 -9.98
CA ARG A 28 -2.62 19.96 -9.91
C ARG A 28 -3.31 19.94 -8.55
N GLY A 29 -2.98 18.95 -7.71
CA GLY A 29 -3.62 18.75 -6.41
C GLY A 29 -4.99 18.07 -6.48
N ASP A 30 -5.35 17.46 -7.62
CA ASP A 30 -6.61 16.72 -7.78
C ASP A 30 -6.66 15.54 -6.80
N VAL A 31 -5.52 14.85 -6.67
CA VAL A 31 -5.31 13.80 -5.67
C VAL A 31 -4.00 14.06 -4.94
N ARG A 32 -3.97 13.79 -3.63
CA ARG A 32 -2.73 13.83 -2.83
C ARG A 32 -2.21 12.41 -2.62
N CYS A 33 -0.95 12.16 -2.96
CA CYS A 33 -0.27 10.91 -2.61
C CYS A 33 0.83 11.17 -1.56
N VAL A 34 0.84 10.40 -0.48
CA VAL A 34 1.90 10.43 0.55
C VAL A 34 2.61 9.08 0.54
N VAL A 35 3.93 9.10 0.33
CA VAL A 35 4.76 7.89 0.36
C VAL A 35 5.54 7.83 1.66
N THR A 36 5.18 6.86 2.49
CA THR A 36 5.68 6.66 3.85
C THR A 36 6.65 5.49 3.90
N ASP A 37 7.83 5.73 4.45
CA ASP A 37 8.81 4.70 4.76
C ASP A 37 8.41 3.97 6.05
N LEU A 38 8.14 2.66 5.95
CA LEU A 38 7.79 1.84 7.10
C LEU A 38 8.88 1.81 8.16
N ARG A 39 10.16 1.98 7.78
CA ARG A 39 11.30 1.93 8.71
C ARG A 39 11.28 3.05 9.74
N HIS A 40 10.57 4.15 9.49
CA HIS A 40 10.38 5.22 10.47
C HIS A 40 9.58 4.78 11.70
N PHE A 41 8.85 3.66 11.60
CA PHE A 41 8.04 3.11 12.68
C PHE A 41 8.71 1.95 13.39
N ALA A 42 9.93 1.58 12.96
CA ALA A 42 10.74 0.61 13.69
C ALA A 42 11.10 1.18 15.07
N GLY A 43 10.89 0.39 16.12
CA GLY A 43 11.17 0.77 17.50
C GLY A 43 12.67 0.78 17.86
N ASP A 44 13.55 0.48 16.91
CA ASP A 44 15.00 0.37 17.11
C ASP A 44 15.79 1.23 16.11
N ARG A 45 17.01 1.62 16.53
CA ARG A 45 17.91 2.48 15.73
C ARG A 45 18.32 1.91 14.37
N HIS A 46 18.15 0.59 14.17
CA HIS A 46 18.56 -0.07 12.93
C HIS A 46 17.43 -0.12 11.90
N GLY A 47 16.22 0.33 12.24
CA GLY A 47 15.09 0.32 11.31
C GLY A 47 14.57 -1.09 11.06
N THR A 48 14.63 -1.99 12.05
CA THR A 48 14.36 -3.42 11.85
C THR A 48 12.87 -3.67 11.64
N MET A 49 12.51 -4.07 10.43
CA MET A 49 11.11 -4.25 9.99
C MET A 49 10.69 -5.70 9.88
N ASP A 50 11.61 -6.65 9.98
CA ASP A 50 11.40 -8.06 9.73
C ASP A 50 12.04 -8.93 10.81
N ASP A 51 11.55 -10.16 10.93
CA ASP A 51 12.11 -11.18 11.81
C ASP A 51 11.91 -12.58 11.19
N SER A 52 12.59 -13.58 11.75
CA SER A 52 12.40 -14.98 11.37
C SER A 52 11.00 -15.45 11.76
N PRO A 53 10.32 -16.24 10.91
CA PRO A 53 8.99 -16.75 11.23
C PRO A 53 9.03 -17.72 12.42
N TYR A 54 8.05 -17.58 13.33
CA TYR A 54 7.77 -18.61 14.32
C TYR A 54 7.43 -19.94 13.62
N GLY A 55 7.88 -21.06 14.18
CA GLY A 55 7.80 -22.38 13.55
C GLY A 55 8.96 -22.70 12.59
N GLY A 56 9.84 -21.74 12.32
CA GLY A 56 11.00 -21.91 11.45
C GLY A 56 10.65 -21.82 9.96
N GLY A 57 11.65 -22.06 9.11
CA GLY A 57 11.54 -21.90 7.65
C GLY A 57 12.53 -20.87 7.11
N ALA A 58 12.63 -20.78 5.78
CA ALA A 58 13.55 -19.86 5.12
C ALA A 58 12.89 -18.51 4.83
N GLY A 59 13.66 -17.43 5.01
CA GLY A 59 13.26 -16.06 4.73
C GLY A 59 12.75 -15.32 5.97
N MET A 60 12.34 -14.07 5.76
CA MET A 60 11.92 -13.15 6.81
C MET A 60 10.46 -12.74 6.64
N VAL A 61 9.79 -12.40 7.74
CA VAL A 61 8.40 -11.92 7.78
C VAL A 61 8.39 -10.52 8.39
N LEU A 62 7.62 -9.60 7.81
CA LEU A 62 7.50 -8.24 8.34
C LEU A 62 6.78 -8.26 9.70
N ARG A 63 7.39 -7.58 10.66
CA ARG A 63 6.93 -7.50 12.05
C ARG A 63 5.62 -6.72 12.15
N PRO A 64 4.71 -7.14 13.03
CA PRO A 64 3.41 -6.50 13.13
C PRO A 64 3.46 -5.12 13.79
N GLU A 65 4.29 -4.92 14.83
CA GLU A 65 4.28 -3.68 15.62
C GLU A 65 4.58 -2.43 14.76
N PRO A 66 5.69 -2.37 13.99
CA PRO A 66 5.96 -1.19 13.17
C PRO A 66 5.00 -1.06 11.98
N ALA A 67 4.49 -2.16 11.44
CA ALA A 67 3.54 -2.14 10.33
C ALA A 67 2.19 -1.55 10.75
N VAL A 68 1.65 -2.01 11.88
CA VAL A 68 0.40 -1.49 12.47
C VAL A 68 0.56 -0.02 12.83
N ALA A 69 1.63 0.35 13.53
CA ALA A 69 1.91 1.73 13.89
C ALA A 69 2.00 2.66 12.67
N ALA A 70 2.61 2.19 11.57
CA ALA A 70 2.70 2.97 10.33
C ALA A 70 1.31 3.22 9.73
N VAL A 71 0.46 2.19 9.64
CA VAL A 71 -0.90 2.34 9.11
C VAL A 71 -1.73 3.26 10.01
N GLU A 72 -1.72 3.05 11.32
CA GLU A 72 -2.47 3.87 12.28
C GLU A 72 -2.04 5.34 12.26
N SER A 73 -0.76 5.63 12.02
CA SER A 73 -0.25 7.01 11.95
C SER A 73 -0.82 7.84 10.81
N VAL A 74 -1.27 7.19 9.73
CA VAL A 74 -1.80 7.86 8.54
C VAL A 74 -3.31 7.70 8.37
N ARG A 75 -3.91 6.69 9.03
CA ARG A 75 -5.31 6.32 8.81
C ARG A 75 -6.27 7.36 9.38
N ILE A 76 -7.20 7.81 8.54
CA ILE A 76 -8.28 8.73 8.88
C ILE A 76 -9.58 7.93 8.99
N GLY A 77 -10.20 7.93 10.17
CA GLY A 77 -11.46 7.21 10.38
C GLY A 77 -11.36 5.73 10.02
N GLN A 78 -12.29 5.25 9.19
CA GLN A 78 -12.38 3.84 8.76
C GLN A 78 -11.91 3.64 7.32
N SER A 79 -10.91 4.41 6.88
CA SER A 79 -10.36 4.29 5.52
C SER A 79 -9.91 2.87 5.18
N PRO A 80 -10.13 2.43 3.92
CA PRO A 80 -9.62 1.16 3.42
C PRO A 80 -8.10 1.07 3.50
N VAL A 81 -7.61 -0.09 3.94
CA VAL A 81 -6.20 -0.46 4.00
C VAL A 81 -6.02 -1.71 3.16
N VAL A 82 -5.45 -1.52 1.98
CA VAL A 82 -5.29 -2.56 0.98
C VAL A 82 -3.88 -3.10 1.04
N LEU A 83 -3.74 -4.37 1.40
CA LEU A 83 -2.46 -5.08 1.35
C LEU A 83 -2.26 -5.70 -0.04
N THR A 84 -1.13 -5.40 -0.68
CA THR A 84 -0.74 -6.07 -1.91
C THR A 84 -0.10 -7.42 -1.60
N SER A 85 -0.75 -8.49 -2.09
CA SER A 85 -0.47 -9.88 -1.71
C SER A 85 -0.87 -10.82 -2.85
N PRO A 86 -0.04 -11.82 -3.21
CA PRO A 86 -0.43 -12.81 -4.22
C PRO A 86 -1.61 -13.69 -3.76
N ALA A 87 -1.89 -13.75 -2.45
CA ALA A 87 -3.04 -14.46 -1.90
C ALA A 87 -4.35 -13.64 -1.91
N GLY A 88 -4.27 -12.36 -2.29
CA GLY A 88 -5.41 -11.47 -2.33
C GLY A 88 -6.37 -11.73 -3.50
N ARG A 89 -7.53 -11.08 -3.46
CA ARG A 89 -8.48 -11.09 -4.59
C ARG A 89 -7.78 -10.53 -5.82
N ARG A 90 -7.99 -11.14 -6.99
CA ARG A 90 -7.48 -10.62 -8.26
C ARG A 90 -8.07 -9.24 -8.53
N PHE A 91 -7.19 -8.26 -8.76
CA PHE A 91 -7.56 -6.90 -9.09
C PHE A 91 -8.27 -6.84 -10.44
N ASP A 92 -9.37 -6.10 -10.48
CA ASP A 92 -10.19 -5.87 -11.67
C ASP A 92 -10.66 -4.40 -11.72
N GLN A 93 -11.28 -4.03 -12.84
CA GLN A 93 -11.74 -2.66 -13.05
C GLN A 93 -12.88 -2.27 -12.09
N GLU A 94 -13.72 -3.23 -11.68
CA GLU A 94 -14.81 -2.99 -10.71
C GLU A 94 -14.23 -2.54 -9.36
N GLN A 95 -13.17 -3.20 -8.88
CA GLN A 95 -12.50 -2.80 -7.66
C GLN A 95 -11.83 -1.42 -7.78
N ALA A 96 -11.26 -1.10 -8.94
CA ALA A 96 -10.69 0.23 -9.20
C ALA A 96 -11.76 1.33 -9.13
N ASP A 97 -12.91 1.12 -9.77
CA ASP A 97 -14.03 2.06 -9.79
C ASP A 97 -14.59 2.27 -8.38
N ARG A 98 -14.77 1.18 -7.60
CA ARG A 98 -15.20 1.25 -6.19
C ARG A 98 -14.27 2.10 -5.33
N TRP A 99 -12.95 1.93 -5.46
CA TRP A 99 -12.00 2.73 -4.69
C TRP A 99 -11.91 4.18 -5.18
N ALA A 100 -12.12 4.43 -6.47
CA ALA A 100 -12.19 5.79 -7.01
C ALA A 100 -13.44 6.52 -6.50
N GLU A 101 -14.61 5.87 -6.48
CA GLU A 101 -15.83 6.41 -5.87
C GLU A 101 -15.62 6.77 -4.39
N HIS A 102 -14.96 5.88 -3.64
CA HIS A 102 -14.59 6.15 -2.24
C HIS A 102 -13.70 7.39 -2.11
N LEU A 103 -12.68 7.52 -2.96
CA LEU A 103 -11.78 8.67 -2.95
C LEU A 103 -12.51 9.97 -3.30
N SER A 104 -13.35 9.96 -4.33
CA SER A 104 -14.14 11.10 -4.79
C SER A 104 -15.11 11.63 -3.74
N ALA A 105 -15.55 10.78 -2.79
CA ALA A 105 -16.30 11.19 -1.60
C ALA A 105 -15.41 11.75 -0.48
N ASP A 106 -14.31 12.42 -0.83
CA ASP A 106 -13.25 12.90 0.07
C ASP A 106 -12.63 11.81 0.96
N GLY A 107 -12.67 10.56 0.51
CA GLY A 107 -12.08 9.42 1.19
C GLY A 107 -10.55 9.37 1.12
N GLN A 108 -10.03 8.34 1.78
CA GLN A 108 -8.61 8.00 1.79
C GLN A 108 -8.44 6.52 1.48
N LEU A 109 -7.49 6.20 0.60
CA LEU A 109 -7.08 4.83 0.28
C LEU A 109 -5.65 4.60 0.76
N ILE A 110 -5.43 3.57 1.57
CA ILE A 110 -4.10 3.20 2.06
C ILE A 110 -3.65 1.94 1.34
N LEU A 111 -2.47 1.97 0.74
CA LEU A 111 -1.85 0.86 0.00
C LEU A 111 -0.60 0.40 0.77
N LEU A 112 -0.68 -0.77 1.39
CA LEU A 112 0.39 -1.40 2.15
C LEU A 112 1.16 -2.39 1.26
N CYS A 113 2.46 -2.13 1.05
CA CYS A 113 3.28 -2.93 0.15
C CYS A 113 3.91 -4.14 0.87
N GLY A 114 3.51 -5.35 0.49
CA GLY A 114 4.13 -6.59 0.98
C GLY A 114 5.59 -6.75 0.54
N ARG A 115 6.45 -7.32 1.40
CA ARG A 115 7.85 -7.69 1.08
C ARG A 115 8.21 -9.02 1.76
N TYR A 116 9.36 -9.58 1.38
CA TYR A 116 9.87 -10.84 1.90
C TYR A 116 8.85 -11.99 1.76
N LYS A 117 8.50 -12.69 2.85
CA LYS A 117 7.43 -13.69 2.88
C LYS A 117 6.04 -13.09 3.17
N GLY A 118 5.94 -11.78 3.28
CA GLY A 118 4.72 -11.05 3.64
C GLY A 118 4.80 -10.46 5.05
N PHE A 119 3.64 -10.03 5.55
CA PHE A 119 3.46 -9.59 6.93
C PHE A 119 3.05 -10.74 7.83
N ASP A 120 3.38 -10.59 9.12
CA ASP A 120 2.74 -11.34 10.20
C ASP A 120 1.22 -11.24 10.07
N GLU A 121 0.53 -12.36 10.31
CA GLU A 121 -0.92 -12.48 10.11
C GLU A 121 -1.71 -11.47 10.93
N ARG A 122 -1.21 -11.08 12.11
CA ARG A 122 -1.87 -10.08 12.97
C ARG A 122 -2.01 -8.72 12.29
N VAL A 123 -1.14 -8.38 11.34
CA VAL A 123 -1.30 -7.14 10.55
C VAL A 123 -2.59 -7.19 9.73
N ARG A 124 -2.91 -8.36 9.16
CA ARG A 124 -4.14 -8.56 8.38
C ARG A 124 -5.36 -8.38 9.27
N ASP A 125 -5.36 -9.04 10.42
CA ASP A 125 -6.47 -9.01 11.36
C ASP A 125 -6.69 -7.62 11.98
N LEU A 126 -5.62 -6.87 12.25
CA LEU A 126 -5.71 -5.61 12.99
C LEU A 126 -6.01 -4.40 12.10
N VAL A 127 -5.42 -4.33 10.91
CA VAL A 127 -5.46 -3.08 10.11
C VAL A 127 -5.86 -3.26 8.66
N VAL A 128 -5.71 -4.43 8.05
CA VAL A 128 -6.01 -4.63 6.61
C VAL A 128 -7.52 -4.82 6.42
N THR A 129 -8.09 -4.12 5.44
CA THR A 129 -9.50 -4.26 5.05
C THR A 129 -9.67 -5.10 3.80
N ASP A 130 -8.70 -5.05 2.89
CA ASP A 130 -8.74 -5.73 1.60
C ASP A 130 -7.34 -6.28 1.26
N GLU A 131 -7.27 -7.47 0.67
CA GLU A 131 -6.05 -8.00 0.06
C GLU A 131 -6.22 -8.12 -1.45
N VAL A 132 -5.20 -7.67 -2.18
CA VAL A 132 -5.26 -7.62 -3.65
C VAL A 132 -4.03 -8.23 -4.31
N SER A 133 -4.28 -9.06 -5.32
CA SER A 133 -3.29 -9.61 -6.25
C SER A 133 -3.46 -8.97 -7.62
N ILE A 134 -2.38 -8.53 -8.26
CA ILE A 134 -2.43 -7.98 -9.64
C ILE A 134 -2.21 -9.04 -10.73
N GLY A 135 -2.09 -10.32 -10.35
CA GLY A 135 -2.05 -11.44 -11.29
C GLY A 135 -1.29 -12.66 -10.78
N ASP A 136 -1.30 -13.71 -11.60
CA ASP A 136 -0.79 -15.04 -11.26
C ASP A 136 0.72 -15.16 -11.50
N TYR A 137 1.49 -14.35 -10.79
CA TYR A 137 2.95 -14.31 -10.86
C TYR A 137 3.55 -13.75 -9.56
N VAL A 138 4.84 -14.01 -9.35
CA VAL A 138 5.56 -13.59 -8.14
C VAL A 138 6.39 -12.35 -8.43
N LEU A 139 6.25 -11.34 -7.59
CA LEU A 139 7.07 -10.13 -7.59
C LEU A 139 8.01 -10.11 -6.38
N SER A 140 9.05 -9.28 -6.44
CA SER A 140 9.97 -9.06 -5.31
C SER A 140 9.36 -8.23 -4.18
N GLY A 141 8.21 -7.61 -4.42
CA GLY A 141 7.51 -6.73 -3.48
C GLY A 141 6.21 -6.19 -4.07
N GLY A 142 5.43 -5.59 -3.17
CA GLY A 142 4.10 -5.06 -3.45
C GLY A 142 4.08 -3.66 -4.05
N GLU A 143 5.23 -2.99 -4.21
CA GLU A 143 5.30 -1.60 -4.69
C GLU A 143 4.75 -1.46 -6.11
N LEU A 144 5.15 -2.35 -7.02
CA LEU A 144 4.62 -2.34 -8.39
C LEU A 144 3.12 -2.63 -8.41
N ALA A 145 2.65 -3.55 -7.57
CA ALA A 145 1.23 -3.84 -7.44
C ALA A 145 0.45 -2.63 -6.92
N ALA A 146 0.98 -1.94 -5.92
CA ALA A 146 0.37 -0.74 -5.35
C ALA A 146 0.34 0.40 -6.38
N LEU A 147 1.40 0.58 -7.16
CA LEU A 147 1.44 1.58 -8.24
C LEU A 147 0.47 1.26 -9.38
N VAL A 148 0.28 -0.02 -9.73
CA VAL A 148 -0.74 -0.45 -10.70
C VAL A 148 -2.15 -0.13 -10.19
N VAL A 149 -2.43 -0.47 -8.93
CA VAL A 149 -3.72 -0.14 -8.30
C VAL A 149 -3.93 1.37 -8.27
N LEU A 150 -2.93 2.14 -7.85
CA LEU A 150 -2.99 3.59 -7.77
C LEU A 150 -3.27 4.20 -9.15
N ASP A 151 -2.53 3.82 -10.19
CA ASP A 151 -2.76 4.35 -11.55
C ASP A 151 -4.18 4.03 -12.04
N ALA A 152 -4.62 2.78 -11.89
CA ALA A 152 -5.95 2.36 -12.30
C ALA A 152 -7.05 3.11 -11.56
N VAL A 153 -6.91 3.36 -10.26
CA VAL A 153 -7.89 4.11 -9.44
C VAL A 153 -7.88 5.60 -9.79
N VAL A 154 -6.71 6.23 -9.86
CA VAL A 154 -6.57 7.68 -10.10
C VAL A 154 -7.15 8.07 -11.46
N ARG A 155 -7.02 7.21 -12.48
CA ARG A 155 -7.61 7.44 -13.81
C ARG A 155 -9.13 7.41 -13.86
N ARG A 156 -9.79 7.04 -12.76
CA ARG A 156 -11.26 6.98 -12.65
C ARG A 156 -11.83 8.17 -11.89
N ILE A 157 -10.97 9.06 -11.41
CA ILE A 157 -11.36 10.33 -10.81
C ILE A 157 -11.73 11.31 -11.92
N ASP A 158 -12.91 11.93 -11.82
CA ASP A 158 -13.36 12.92 -12.79
C ASP A 158 -12.40 14.13 -12.84
N GLY A 159 -11.97 14.49 -14.04
CA GLY A 159 -11.04 15.62 -14.27
C GLY A 159 -9.56 15.26 -14.26
N VAL A 160 -9.21 13.99 -13.99
CA VAL A 160 -7.83 13.49 -14.09
C VAL A 160 -7.49 13.01 -15.50
#